data_AF-A0A4P8SWL6-F1
#
_entry.id   AF-A0A4P8SWL6-F1
#
_cell.length_a   1.000
_cell.length_b   1.000
_cell.length_c   1.000
_cell.angle_alpha   90.00
_cell.angle_beta   90.00
_cell.angle_gamma   90.00
#
_symmetry.space_group_name_H-M   'P 1'
#
loop_
_entity.id
_entity.type
_entity.pdbx_description
1 polymer ?
#
loop_
_entity_poly.entity_id
_entity_poly.type
_entity_poly.pdbx_seq_one_letter_code
_entity_poly.pdbx_strand_id
1 'polypeptide(L)'
;MTSPEPPTWDGAVWVGAVDVREVPATDGAATDGATTDRAATDGATTDEGTVRLVAADGYRTARLLVRDGTSPRGFVDLPVTDGAVDAGGLRDAVAGLPPAEHPPVPVRLPSTTVVLCTRDRADQLADALRSVLALDHPDLEVVVVDNAPSDDATRRLVTAPGTDPRVRYVLEPTPGLSSARNAGVRAARGEVVAFTDDDVVVDPRWLRAVASGFARGEDVVCVSGLVASGELRTPAQRWFDERVTWSRNLTPRVFRLASPPADRPLFPFSVGDYGTGASFAVRRDALLALGGFDEALGVGTVTGGGEDIDLFARVVLSGAALVVEPSALVWHRHRADVAALRTQAVGYGTGLGAWLTKTALRPRTLGMALVRAPGALRHLLVGPAAPAVVGAGGAARPVAVPAAGDAAFDREVAAVRGVELRAVLRGVGRYARSRWTVRARTAARRRPS
;
A
#
# COMPACT_ATOMS: atom_id res chain seq x y z
N MET A 1 -2.94 -9.67 11.26
CA MET A 1 -4.31 -9.09 11.17
C MET A 1 -5.35 -10.20 11.20
N THR A 2 -5.18 -11.18 12.09
CA THR A 2 -6.03 -12.37 12.16
C THR A 2 -7.36 -12.06 12.83
N SER A 3 -8.43 -12.66 12.33
CA SER A 3 -9.75 -12.63 12.98
C SER A 3 -9.90 -13.91 13.83
N PRO A 4 -10.45 -13.83 15.05
CA PRO A 4 -10.69 -15.00 15.89
C PRO A 4 -11.85 -15.87 15.40
N GLU A 5 -12.70 -15.34 14.51
CA GLU A 5 -13.82 -16.10 13.96
C GLU A 5 -13.37 -16.92 12.75
N PRO A 6 -13.89 -18.14 12.52
CA PRO A 6 -13.63 -18.85 11.27
C PRO A 6 -14.29 -18.15 10.07
N PRO A 7 -13.74 -18.24 8.85
CA PRO A 7 -14.39 -17.68 7.66
C PRO A 7 -15.69 -18.41 7.34
N THR A 8 -16.65 -17.71 6.74
CA THR A 8 -17.98 -18.24 6.40
C THR A 8 -18.09 -18.76 4.96
N TRP A 9 -17.01 -18.73 4.20
CA TRP A 9 -16.98 -19.09 2.79
C TRP A 9 -15.72 -19.88 2.42
N ASP A 10 -15.91 -20.92 1.60
CA ASP A 10 -14.87 -21.89 1.20
C ASP A 10 -13.70 -21.29 0.40
N GLY A 11 -13.89 -20.14 -0.24
CA GLY A 11 -12.84 -19.43 -0.99
C GLY A 11 -11.97 -18.49 -0.14
N ALA A 12 -12.16 -18.48 1.18
CA ALA A 12 -11.31 -17.73 2.09
C ALA A 12 -9.88 -18.27 2.10
N VAL A 13 -8.91 -17.35 2.20
CA VAL A 13 -7.48 -17.67 2.19
C VAL A 13 -6.81 -17.13 3.45
N TRP A 14 -6.13 -18.01 4.17
CA TRP A 14 -5.30 -17.63 5.31
C TRP A 14 -4.08 -16.88 4.77
N VAL A 15 -3.68 -15.77 5.39
CA VAL A 15 -2.55 -14.96 4.90
C VAL A 15 -1.48 -14.84 5.96
N GLY A 16 -0.23 -15.06 5.56
CA GLY A 16 0.94 -14.85 6.41
C GLY A 16 2.22 -14.67 5.62
N ALA A 17 3.34 -14.76 6.32
CA ALA A 17 4.67 -14.69 5.72
C ALA A 17 5.59 -15.74 6.36
N VAL A 18 6.63 -16.14 5.63
CA VAL A 18 7.65 -17.08 6.06
C VAL A 18 9.01 -16.64 5.54
N ASP A 19 10.02 -16.65 6.41
CA ASP A 19 11.41 -16.47 5.99
C ASP A 19 11.97 -17.79 5.45
N VAL A 20 12.79 -17.76 4.39
CA VAL A 20 13.42 -18.97 3.83
C VAL A 20 14.21 -19.77 4.88
N ARG A 21 14.73 -19.11 5.93
CA ARG A 21 15.46 -19.75 7.04
C ARG A 21 14.55 -20.50 8.02
N GLU A 22 13.25 -20.21 7.99
CA GLU A 22 12.23 -20.84 8.83
C GLU A 22 11.56 -22.03 8.14
N VAL A 23 11.85 -22.25 6.85
CA VAL A 23 11.31 -23.39 6.09
C VAL A 23 11.97 -24.69 6.59
N PRO A 24 11.20 -25.69 7.05
CA PRO A 24 11.76 -26.91 7.62
C PRO A 24 12.69 -27.63 6.65
N ALA A 25 13.88 -28.04 7.11
CA ALA A 25 14.82 -28.82 6.31
C ALA A 25 14.31 -30.26 6.08
N THR A 26 14.84 -30.95 5.06
CA THR A 26 14.69 -32.41 4.93
C THR A 26 15.49 -33.07 6.06
N ASP A 27 14.83 -33.82 6.95
CA ASP A 27 15.40 -34.43 8.17
C ASP A 27 16.89 -34.83 8.06
N GLY A 28 17.73 -34.31 8.97
CA GLY A 28 19.11 -34.81 9.15
C GLY A 28 20.22 -33.82 9.52
N ALA A 29 19.99 -32.51 9.62
CA ALA A 29 21.03 -31.57 10.05
C ALA A 29 20.62 -30.85 11.34
N ALA A 30 21.16 -31.32 12.47
CA ALA A 30 21.19 -30.55 13.70
C ALA A 30 21.94 -29.23 13.42
N THR A 31 21.26 -28.09 13.56
CA THR A 31 21.91 -26.79 13.58
C THR A 31 22.26 -26.46 15.04
N ASP A 32 23.57 -26.55 15.33
CA ASP A 32 24.15 -26.07 16.58
C ASP A 32 23.84 -24.59 16.81
N GLY A 33 23.60 -24.27 18.07
CA GLY A 33 23.06 -22.99 18.53
C GLY A 33 23.85 -21.75 18.13
N ALA A 34 23.09 -20.74 17.68
CA ALA A 34 23.47 -19.34 17.78
C ALA A 34 22.22 -18.51 18.10
N THR A 35 22.23 -17.86 19.26
CA THR A 35 21.24 -16.92 19.76
C THR A 35 21.21 -15.65 18.91
N THR A 36 20.08 -15.31 18.28
CA THR A 36 19.75 -13.93 17.84
C THR A 36 18.24 -13.66 17.73
N ASP A 37 17.84 -12.58 18.39
CA ASP A 37 16.66 -11.70 18.29
C ASP A 37 15.23 -12.22 18.00
N ARG A 38 14.40 -12.09 19.02
CA ARG A 38 12.93 -12.23 19.00
C ARG A 38 12.29 -10.96 18.41
N ALA A 39 11.69 -11.09 17.23
CA ALA A 39 10.49 -10.33 16.84
C ALA A 39 9.75 -11.04 15.68
N ALA A 40 8.61 -11.66 16.03
CA ALA A 40 7.53 -12.16 15.18
C ALA A 40 7.82 -13.35 14.25
N THR A 41 8.16 -14.49 14.85
CA THR A 41 7.70 -15.83 14.41
C THR A 41 6.73 -16.35 15.46
N ASP A 42 5.47 -15.95 15.37
CA ASP A 42 4.45 -16.50 16.27
C ASP A 42 3.85 -17.77 15.65
N GLY A 43 4.44 -18.92 16.01
CA GLY A 43 3.65 -20.14 16.27
C GLY A 43 3.77 -21.35 15.34
N ALA A 44 4.80 -21.47 14.50
CA ALA A 44 5.04 -22.71 13.75
C ALA A 44 5.76 -23.75 14.62
N THR A 45 5.03 -24.56 15.39
CA THR A 45 5.56 -25.82 15.92
C THR A 45 5.51 -26.88 14.82
N THR A 46 6.67 -27.41 14.43
CA THR A 46 6.79 -28.53 13.49
C THR A 46 6.44 -29.83 14.21
N ASP A 47 5.28 -30.37 13.91
CA ASP A 47 4.92 -31.75 14.22
C ASP A 47 5.09 -32.53 12.90
N GLU A 48 5.85 -33.63 12.95
CA GLU A 48 6.40 -34.39 11.81
C GLU A 48 5.71 -34.14 10.45
N GLY A 49 6.40 -33.40 9.57
CA GLY A 49 5.96 -33.17 8.18
C GLY A 49 5.00 -31.99 7.93
N THR A 50 4.52 -31.29 8.97
CA THR A 50 3.56 -30.18 8.78
C THR A 50 3.97 -28.89 9.51
N VAL A 51 3.49 -27.75 9.00
CA VAL A 51 3.66 -26.42 9.60
C VAL A 51 2.29 -25.93 10.08
N ARG A 52 2.11 -25.82 11.40
CA ARG A 52 0.88 -25.32 12.01
C ARG A 52 0.70 -23.83 11.76
N LEU A 53 -0.53 -23.45 11.39
CA LEU A 53 -0.92 -22.06 11.18
C LEU A 53 -1.78 -21.57 12.35
N VAL A 54 -1.50 -20.37 12.83
CA VAL A 54 -2.28 -19.76 13.92
C VAL A 54 -3.65 -19.32 13.41
N ALA A 55 -4.71 -19.71 14.14
CA ALA A 55 -6.10 -19.35 13.83
C ALA A 55 -6.51 -19.66 12.37
N ALA A 56 -6.13 -20.84 11.89
CA ALA A 56 -6.41 -21.30 10.52
C ALA A 56 -7.66 -22.18 10.40
N ASP A 57 -8.46 -22.27 11.47
CA ASP A 57 -9.72 -23.02 11.45
C ASP A 57 -10.67 -22.49 10.37
N GLY A 58 -11.22 -23.40 9.56
CA GLY A 58 -12.13 -23.09 8.46
C GLY A 58 -11.47 -22.63 7.15
N TYR A 59 -10.15 -22.43 7.12
CA TYR A 59 -9.42 -22.13 5.88
C TYR A 59 -9.02 -23.41 5.14
N ARG A 60 -9.17 -23.41 3.81
CA ARG A 60 -8.73 -24.51 2.92
C ARG A 60 -7.45 -24.18 2.15
N THR A 61 -7.03 -22.93 2.17
CA THR A 61 -5.85 -22.45 1.45
C THR A 61 -5.14 -21.40 2.28
N ALA A 62 -3.81 -21.43 2.26
CA ALA A 62 -2.94 -20.44 2.85
C ALA A 62 -2.11 -19.78 1.75
N ARG A 63 -2.02 -18.45 1.79
CA ARG A 63 -1.10 -17.64 0.99
C ARG A 63 0.01 -17.13 1.89
N LEU A 64 1.23 -17.51 1.57
CA LEU A 64 2.44 -17.10 2.29
C LEU A 64 3.26 -16.17 1.42
N LEU A 65 3.57 -14.97 1.94
CA LEU A 65 4.68 -14.18 1.43
C LEU A 65 5.99 -14.83 1.86
N VAL A 66 6.75 -15.35 0.89
CA VAL A 66 8.09 -15.89 1.12
C VAL A 66 9.10 -14.76 1.01
N ARG A 67 10.02 -14.67 1.96
CA ARG A 67 11.09 -13.67 1.98
C ARG A 67 12.44 -14.27 2.37
N ASP A 68 13.51 -13.61 1.94
CA ASP A 68 14.86 -13.83 2.44
C ASP A 68 15.31 -12.60 3.23
N GLY A 69 15.22 -12.69 4.56
CA GLY A 69 15.43 -11.57 5.46
C GLY A 69 14.44 -10.44 5.20
N THR A 70 14.92 -9.30 4.70
CA THR A 70 14.08 -8.16 4.33
C THR A 70 13.45 -8.29 2.94
N SER A 71 13.90 -9.24 2.13
CA SER A 71 13.74 -9.22 0.67
C SER A 71 12.61 -10.17 0.25
N PRO A 72 11.46 -9.68 -0.24
CA PRO A 72 10.39 -10.53 -0.74
C PRO A 72 10.85 -11.36 -1.95
N ARG A 73 10.53 -12.66 -1.95
CA ARG A 73 10.79 -13.57 -3.08
C ARG A 73 9.54 -13.85 -3.90
N GLY A 74 8.39 -13.96 -3.26
CA GLY A 74 7.19 -14.45 -3.92
C GLY A 74 6.04 -14.70 -2.98
N PHE A 75 4.88 -15.00 -3.54
CA PHE A 75 3.76 -15.56 -2.80
C PHE A 75 3.61 -17.03 -3.20
N VAL A 76 3.35 -17.90 -2.24
CA VAL A 76 2.98 -19.30 -2.46
C VAL A 76 1.60 -19.57 -1.89
N ASP A 77 0.76 -20.27 -2.66
CA ASP A 77 -0.57 -20.71 -2.21
C ASP A 77 -0.49 -22.23 -1.95
N LEU A 78 -0.85 -22.66 -0.74
CA LEU A 78 -0.76 -24.05 -0.28
C LEU A 78 -2.11 -24.52 0.29
N PRO A 79 -2.47 -25.80 0.12
CA PRO A 79 -3.65 -26.36 0.78
C PRO A 79 -3.47 -26.38 2.30
N VAL A 80 -4.55 -26.11 3.02
CA VAL A 80 -4.61 -26.21 4.49
C VAL A 80 -5.43 -27.43 4.87
N THR A 81 -4.84 -28.31 5.68
CA THR A 81 -5.49 -29.50 6.24
C THR A 81 -5.33 -29.44 7.75
N ASP A 82 -6.44 -29.50 8.49
CA ASP A 82 -6.49 -29.41 9.95
C ASP A 82 -5.72 -28.21 10.52
N GLY A 83 -5.75 -27.05 9.85
CA GLY A 83 -5.03 -25.85 10.28
C GLY A 83 -3.51 -25.90 10.09
N ALA A 84 -3.00 -26.81 9.25
CA ALA A 84 -1.59 -26.91 8.90
C ALA A 84 -1.35 -26.96 7.40
N VAL A 85 -0.13 -26.65 6.97
CA VAL A 85 0.35 -26.86 5.59
C VAL A 85 1.43 -27.95 5.57
N ASP A 86 1.53 -28.69 4.47
CA ASP A 86 2.57 -29.70 4.27
C ASP A 86 3.95 -29.05 4.13
N ALA A 87 4.92 -29.48 4.93
CA ALA A 87 6.26 -28.90 4.96
C ALA A 87 7.05 -29.22 3.67
N GLY A 88 6.80 -30.38 3.04
CA GLY A 88 7.38 -30.76 1.76
C GLY A 88 6.90 -29.84 0.63
N GLY A 89 5.59 -29.66 0.52
CA GLY A 89 4.96 -28.76 -0.44
C GLY A 89 5.39 -27.30 -0.25
N LEU A 90 5.56 -26.85 1.00
CA LEU A 90 6.12 -25.54 1.27
C LEU A 90 7.56 -25.41 0.73
N ARG A 91 8.42 -26.39 1.00
CA ARG A 91 9.80 -26.41 0.48
C ARG A 91 9.84 -26.34 -1.03
N ASP A 92 9.08 -27.19 -1.70
CA ASP A 92 9.06 -27.28 -3.17
C ASP A 92 8.53 -25.97 -3.79
N ALA A 93 7.49 -25.38 -3.19
CA ALA A 93 6.96 -24.09 -3.62
C ALA A 93 7.98 -22.95 -3.44
N VAL A 94 8.70 -22.92 -2.32
CA VAL A 94 9.76 -21.93 -2.05
C VAL A 94 10.96 -22.11 -2.99
N ALA A 95 11.33 -23.35 -3.30
CA ALA A 95 12.41 -23.67 -4.24
C ALA A 95 12.07 -23.21 -5.67
N GLY A 96 10.79 -23.21 -6.05
CA GLY A 96 10.31 -22.72 -7.34
C GLY A 96 10.28 -21.19 -7.49
N LEU A 97 10.47 -20.43 -6.41
CA LEU A 97 10.49 -18.96 -6.47
C LEU A 97 11.80 -18.40 -7.02
N PRO A 98 11.78 -17.22 -7.67
CA PRO A 98 13.02 -16.55 -8.07
C PRO A 98 13.93 -16.27 -6.87
N PRO A 99 15.25 -16.06 -7.09
CA PRO A 99 16.12 -15.54 -6.04
C PRO A 99 15.64 -14.16 -5.58
N ALA A 100 15.89 -13.84 -4.31
CA ALA A 100 15.54 -12.53 -3.77
C ALA A 100 16.43 -11.44 -4.38
N GLU A 101 15.84 -10.30 -4.75
CA GLU A 101 16.64 -9.09 -4.99
C GLU A 101 16.87 -8.41 -3.65
N HIS A 102 18.12 -8.36 -3.20
CA HIS A 102 18.48 -7.73 -1.94
C HIS A 102 18.57 -6.21 -2.11
N PRO A 103 17.82 -5.44 -1.33
CA PRO A 103 17.88 -3.99 -1.41
C PRO A 103 19.22 -3.50 -0.82
N PRO A 104 19.70 -2.31 -1.23
CA PRO A 104 20.95 -1.77 -0.70
C PRO A 104 20.84 -1.58 0.83
N VAL A 105 21.92 -1.91 1.53
CA VAL A 105 21.99 -1.70 2.99
C VAL A 105 22.16 -0.20 3.25
N PRO A 106 21.25 0.44 4.00
CA PRO A 106 21.35 1.88 4.26
C PRO A 106 22.49 2.14 5.23
N VAL A 107 23.32 3.16 4.93
CA VAL A 107 24.44 3.57 5.81
C VAL A 107 23.93 4.12 7.15
N ARG A 108 22.74 4.72 7.15
CA ARG A 108 22.02 5.20 8.34
C ARG A 108 20.51 5.13 8.11
N LEU A 109 19.76 5.05 9.20
CA LEU A 109 18.31 5.26 9.18
C LEU A 109 18.03 6.77 9.33
N PRO A 110 17.29 7.41 8.40
CA PRO A 110 16.92 8.82 8.55
C PRO A 110 15.89 8.98 9.66
N SER A 111 15.91 10.12 10.35
CA SER A 111 14.85 10.45 11.32
C SER A 111 13.50 10.46 10.61
N THR A 112 12.52 9.75 11.16
CA THR A 112 11.28 9.45 10.44
C THR A 112 10.07 9.82 11.29
N THR A 113 9.19 10.64 10.72
CA THR A 113 7.83 10.83 11.25
C THR A 113 6.87 9.92 10.48
N VAL A 114 6.22 8.98 11.17
CA VAL A 114 5.09 8.22 10.61
C VAL A 114 3.81 9.00 10.86
N VAL A 115 3.07 9.30 9.79
CA VAL A 115 1.78 10.02 9.83
C VAL A 115 0.64 9.02 9.62
N LEU A 116 -0.20 8.86 10.64
CA LEU A 116 -1.43 8.08 10.61
C LEU A 116 -2.62 9.04 10.54
N CYS A 117 -3.32 9.07 9.40
CA CYS A 117 -4.54 9.86 9.27
C CYS A 117 -5.75 8.98 9.54
N THR A 118 -6.64 9.39 10.43
CA THR A 118 -7.86 8.66 10.74
C THR A 118 -9.07 9.58 10.82
N ARG A 119 -10.26 8.98 10.73
CA ARG A 119 -11.54 9.62 10.99
C ARG A 119 -12.52 8.56 11.43
N ASP A 120 -13.07 8.70 12.64
CA ASP A 120 -14.14 7.86 13.18
C ASP A 120 -13.82 6.33 13.12
N ARG A 121 -12.54 5.95 13.27
CA ARG A 121 -12.03 4.56 13.16
C ARG A 121 -10.97 4.24 14.21
N ALA A 122 -11.26 4.59 15.47
CA ALA A 122 -10.33 4.42 16.59
C ALA A 122 -9.91 2.95 16.81
N ASP A 123 -10.80 2.00 16.51
CA ASP A 123 -10.54 0.55 16.58
C ASP A 123 -9.46 0.11 15.57
N GLN A 124 -9.58 0.53 14.31
CA GLN A 124 -8.59 0.19 13.28
C GLN A 124 -7.26 0.89 13.57
N LEU A 125 -7.31 2.17 13.95
CA LEU A 125 -6.13 2.95 14.33
C LEU A 125 -5.33 2.26 15.45
N ALA A 126 -5.99 1.62 16.41
CA ALA A 126 -5.29 0.98 17.53
C ALA A 126 -4.32 -0.12 17.05
N ASP A 127 -4.71 -0.93 16.06
CA ASP A 127 -3.85 -1.97 15.49
C ASP A 127 -2.71 -1.36 14.65
N ALA A 128 -3.03 -0.38 13.81
CA ALA A 128 -2.04 0.32 13.00
C ALA A 128 -0.97 1.00 13.88
N LEU A 129 -1.40 1.76 14.89
CA LEU A 129 -0.53 2.44 15.85
C LEU A 129 0.35 1.45 16.61
N ARG A 130 -0.20 0.32 17.07
CA ARG A 130 0.57 -0.72 17.76
C ARG A 130 1.68 -1.29 16.86
N SER A 131 1.37 -1.53 15.58
CA SER A 131 2.36 -2.04 14.63
C SER A 131 3.49 -1.05 14.35
N VAL A 132 3.17 0.25 14.23
CA VAL A 132 4.16 1.31 14.03
C VAL A 132 5.05 1.48 15.26
N LEU A 133 4.48 1.43 16.47
CA LEU A 133 5.25 1.57 17.71
C LEU A 133 6.19 0.38 17.99
N ALA A 134 5.92 -0.78 17.38
CA ALA A 134 6.75 -1.97 17.46
C ALA A 134 7.96 -1.95 16.49
N LEU A 135 8.09 -0.91 15.65
CA LEU A 135 9.23 -0.78 14.75
C LEU A 135 10.52 -0.53 15.52
N ASP A 136 11.57 -1.29 15.18
CA ASP A 136 12.94 -1.02 15.60
C ASP A 136 13.53 0.13 14.76
N HIS A 137 13.23 1.36 15.17
CA HIS A 137 13.73 2.57 14.53
C HIS A 137 14.16 3.59 15.58
N PRO A 138 15.44 3.99 15.62
CA PRO A 138 16.02 4.74 16.75
C PRO A 138 15.49 6.18 16.86
N ASP A 139 15.09 6.80 15.74
CA ASP A 139 14.59 8.17 15.70
C ASP A 139 13.20 8.20 15.02
N LEU A 140 12.22 7.67 15.75
CA LEU A 140 10.82 7.53 15.31
C LEU A 140 9.92 8.51 16.04
N GLU A 141 9.22 9.34 15.27
CA GLU A 141 8.07 10.13 15.71
C GLU A 141 6.80 9.57 15.07
N VAL A 142 5.69 9.54 15.82
CA VAL A 142 4.38 9.17 15.28
C VAL A 142 3.42 10.34 15.44
N VAL A 143 2.81 10.78 14.35
CA VAL A 143 1.77 11.82 14.35
C VAL A 143 0.45 11.18 13.94
N VAL A 144 -0.49 11.12 14.89
CA VAL A 144 -1.87 10.72 14.61
C VAL A 144 -2.67 11.97 14.29
N VAL A 145 -3.17 12.05 13.06
CA VAL A 145 -4.02 13.14 12.59
C VAL A 145 -5.48 12.68 12.60
N ASP A 146 -6.26 13.28 13.49
CA ASP A 146 -7.69 13.06 13.63
C ASP A 146 -8.45 14.03 12.73
N ASN A 147 -9.04 13.54 11.65
CA ASN A 147 -9.55 14.37 10.56
C ASN A 147 -11.07 14.59 10.65
N ALA A 148 -11.46 15.80 11.04
CA ALA A 148 -12.85 16.22 11.20
C ALA A 148 -13.71 15.14 11.91
N PRO A 149 -13.28 14.67 13.10
CA PRO A 149 -13.95 13.60 13.81
C PRO A 149 -15.35 14.02 14.24
N SER A 150 -16.25 13.03 14.33
CA SER A 150 -17.61 13.19 14.85
C SER A 150 -17.70 13.03 16.37
N ASP A 151 -16.68 12.40 16.98
CA ASP A 151 -16.55 12.19 18.41
C ASP A 151 -15.10 12.41 18.89
N ASP A 152 -14.80 12.04 20.13
CA ASP A 152 -13.48 12.15 20.76
C ASP A 152 -12.79 10.79 20.98
N ALA A 153 -13.27 9.71 20.35
CA ALA A 153 -12.73 8.36 20.54
C ALA A 153 -11.25 8.26 20.14
N THR A 154 -10.87 8.80 18.98
CA THR A 154 -9.47 8.86 18.52
C THR A 154 -8.60 9.62 19.52
N ARG A 155 -9.06 10.79 19.98
CA ARG A 155 -8.33 11.61 20.94
C ARG A 155 -8.09 10.84 22.24
N ARG A 156 -9.13 10.20 22.80
CA ARG A 156 -9.01 9.39 24.01
C ARG A 156 -8.01 8.25 23.86
N LEU A 157 -8.02 7.55 22.72
CA LEU A 157 -7.06 6.48 22.43
C LEU A 157 -5.61 7.00 22.46
N VAL A 158 -5.36 8.17 21.85
CA VAL A 158 -4.00 8.70 21.66
C VAL A 158 -3.48 9.50 22.86
N THR A 159 -4.36 10.03 23.71
CA THR A 159 -3.97 10.85 24.88
C THR A 159 -4.27 10.18 26.22
N ALA A 160 -4.57 8.89 26.24
CA ALA A 160 -4.74 8.14 27.48
C ALA A 160 -3.47 8.17 28.35
N PRO A 161 -3.58 8.07 29.69
CA PRO A 161 -2.42 7.88 30.55
C PRO A 161 -1.59 6.66 30.13
N GLY A 162 -0.26 6.78 30.10
CA GLY A 162 0.65 5.71 29.67
C GLY A 162 0.84 5.60 28.15
N THR A 163 0.35 6.58 27.37
CA THR A 163 0.62 6.67 25.94
C THR A 163 2.10 6.85 25.66
N ASP A 164 2.56 6.23 24.57
CA ASP A 164 3.98 6.24 24.18
C ASP A 164 4.42 7.68 23.85
N PRO A 165 5.55 8.16 24.41
CA PRO A 165 6.01 9.55 24.23
C PRO A 165 6.36 9.91 22.78
N ARG A 166 6.53 8.90 21.90
CA ARG A 166 6.74 9.11 20.47
C ARG A 166 5.48 9.57 19.74
N VAL A 167 4.30 9.43 20.35
CA VAL A 167 3.00 9.69 19.70
C VAL A 167 2.51 11.11 19.98
N ARG A 168 2.08 11.80 18.93
CA ARG A 168 1.50 13.15 18.99
C ARG A 168 0.14 13.18 18.31
N TYR A 169 -0.86 13.70 19.02
CA TYR A 169 -2.20 13.95 18.49
C TYR A 169 -2.26 15.30 17.76
N VAL A 170 -2.86 15.32 16.57
CA VAL A 170 -3.14 16.53 15.79
C VAL A 170 -4.58 16.50 15.31
N LEU A 171 -5.38 17.51 15.67
CA LEU A 171 -6.72 17.70 15.12
C LEU A 171 -6.61 18.47 13.80
N GLU A 172 -7.17 17.93 12.72
CA GLU A 172 -7.41 18.67 11.47
C GLU A 172 -8.92 18.83 11.25
N PRO A 173 -9.49 20.03 11.50
CA PRO A 173 -10.94 20.23 11.43
C PRO A 173 -11.48 20.23 9.99
N THR A 174 -10.61 20.32 8.98
CA THR A 174 -11.03 20.36 7.57
C THR A 174 -11.15 18.95 7.00
N PRO A 175 -12.33 18.51 6.57
CA PRO A 175 -12.48 17.16 6.01
C PRO A 175 -11.64 16.94 4.75
N GLY A 176 -11.00 15.78 4.67
CA GLY A 176 -10.28 15.31 3.48
C GLY A 176 -8.89 14.79 3.84
N LEU A 177 -8.54 13.62 3.29
CA LEU A 177 -7.27 12.94 3.55
C LEU A 177 -6.05 13.79 3.18
N SER A 178 -6.11 14.55 2.09
CA SER A 178 -5.05 15.50 1.72
C SER A 178 -4.86 16.59 2.78
N SER A 179 -5.94 17.08 3.40
CA SER A 179 -5.87 18.06 4.48
C SER A 179 -5.22 17.45 5.72
N ALA A 180 -5.62 16.22 6.07
CA ALA A 180 -5.04 15.47 7.18
C ALA A 180 -3.54 15.20 6.98
N ARG A 181 -3.15 14.69 5.81
CA ARG A 181 -1.75 14.47 5.46
C ARG A 181 -0.95 15.77 5.51
N ASN A 182 -1.48 16.88 4.99
CA ASN A 182 -0.83 18.20 5.10
C ASN A 182 -0.68 18.67 6.56
N ALA A 183 -1.64 18.39 7.44
CA ALA A 183 -1.51 18.66 8.87
C ALA A 183 -0.41 17.82 9.52
N GLY A 184 -0.34 16.53 9.16
CA GLY A 184 0.74 15.63 9.57
C GLY A 184 2.12 16.14 9.14
N VAL A 185 2.28 16.51 7.86
CA VAL A 185 3.53 17.07 7.33
C VAL A 185 3.97 18.33 8.06
N ARG A 186 3.03 19.24 8.38
CA ARG A 186 3.33 20.46 9.14
C ARG A 186 3.77 20.15 10.56
N ALA A 187 3.20 19.12 11.19
CA ALA A 187 3.54 18.71 12.55
C ALA A 187 4.82 17.86 12.64
N ALA A 188 5.18 17.19 11.54
CA ALA A 188 6.30 16.27 11.43
C ALA A 188 7.66 16.98 11.61
N ARG A 189 8.57 16.28 12.31
CA ARG A 189 9.92 16.75 12.61
C ARG A 189 11.03 15.93 11.94
N GLY A 190 10.73 14.71 11.48
CA GLY A 190 11.70 13.83 10.82
C GLY A 190 12.18 14.37 9.47
N GLU A 191 13.38 13.97 9.05
CA GLU A 191 13.91 14.17 7.70
C GLU A 191 12.98 13.54 6.65
N VAL A 192 12.40 12.40 7.00
CA VAL A 192 11.46 11.65 6.18
C VAL A 192 10.08 11.66 6.84
N VAL A 193 9.03 11.85 6.02
CA VAL A 193 7.64 11.65 6.42
C VAL A 193 7.14 10.38 5.75
N ALA A 194 6.84 9.36 6.55
CA ALA A 194 6.27 8.10 6.11
C ALA A 194 4.75 8.11 6.34
N PHE A 195 4.00 7.60 5.37
CA PHE A 195 2.54 7.51 5.39
C PHE A 195 2.12 6.06 5.32
N THR A 196 1.20 5.70 6.21
CA THR A 196 0.46 4.45 6.21
C THR A 196 -0.97 4.73 6.67
N ASP A 197 -1.91 3.87 6.29
CA ASP A 197 -3.30 4.04 6.66
C ASP A 197 -3.61 3.43 8.03
N ASP A 198 -4.75 3.81 8.63
CA ASP A 198 -5.24 3.31 9.92
C ASP A 198 -5.84 1.89 9.83
N ASP A 199 -6.04 1.34 8.63
CA ASP A 199 -6.43 -0.05 8.36
C ASP A 199 -5.26 -0.91 7.86
N VAL A 200 -4.02 -0.50 8.18
CA VAL A 200 -2.78 -1.16 7.79
C VAL A 200 -1.96 -1.60 9.02
N VAL A 201 -1.35 -2.78 8.93
CA VAL A 201 -0.31 -3.25 9.85
C VAL A 201 1.02 -3.27 9.11
N VAL A 202 2.00 -2.51 9.59
CA VAL A 202 3.33 -2.43 8.95
C VAL A 202 4.18 -3.66 9.29
N ASP A 203 5.03 -4.10 8.36
CA ASP A 203 6.03 -5.14 8.67
C ASP A 203 7.09 -4.57 9.64
N PRO A 204 7.64 -5.37 10.59
CA PRO A 204 8.68 -4.92 11.51
C PRO A 204 9.92 -4.31 10.83
N ARG A 205 10.18 -4.66 9.55
CA ARG A 205 11.31 -4.17 8.75
C ARG A 205 10.94 -2.99 7.85
N TRP A 206 9.70 -2.50 7.90
CA TRP A 206 9.15 -1.50 6.97
C TRP A 206 10.03 -0.26 6.82
N LEU A 207 10.36 0.43 7.92
CA LEU A 207 11.17 1.66 7.85
C LEU A 207 12.64 1.41 7.47
N ARG A 208 13.19 0.24 7.81
CA ARG A 208 14.53 -0.15 7.35
C ARG A 208 14.55 -0.35 5.83
N ALA A 209 13.51 -0.98 5.27
CA ALA A 209 13.36 -1.11 3.83
C ALA A 209 13.09 0.23 3.13
N VAL A 210 12.30 1.12 3.74
CA VAL A 210 12.15 2.50 3.26
C VAL A 210 13.52 3.19 3.15
N ALA A 211 14.37 3.07 4.17
CA ALA A 211 15.72 3.61 4.15
C ALA A 211 16.58 3.00 3.03
N SER A 212 16.47 1.68 2.78
CA SER A 212 17.10 1.05 1.61
C SER A 212 16.59 1.62 0.29
N GLY A 213 15.30 1.96 0.20
CA GLY A 213 14.72 2.67 -0.94
C GLY A 213 15.45 3.98 -1.24
N PHE A 214 15.66 4.81 -0.22
CA PHE A 214 16.41 6.06 -0.32
C PHE A 214 17.89 5.86 -0.65
N ALA A 215 18.49 4.72 -0.25
CA ALA A 215 19.88 4.40 -0.53
C ALA A 215 20.16 4.06 -2.02
N ARG A 216 19.13 3.95 -2.88
CA ARG A 216 19.31 3.73 -4.34
C ARG A 216 19.79 4.97 -5.12
N GLY A 217 19.85 6.13 -4.49
CA GLY A 217 20.38 7.34 -5.11
C GLY A 217 20.12 8.59 -4.29
N GLU A 218 21.03 9.55 -4.36
CA GLU A 218 20.90 10.83 -3.65
C GLU A 218 19.70 11.66 -4.15
N ASP A 219 19.31 11.46 -5.41
CA ASP A 219 18.17 12.11 -6.05
C ASP A 219 16.81 11.46 -5.69
N VAL A 220 16.81 10.38 -4.89
CA VAL A 220 15.58 9.71 -4.42
C VAL A 220 14.94 10.55 -3.33
N VAL A 221 13.72 11.02 -3.61
CA VAL A 221 12.92 11.81 -2.65
C VAL A 221 11.66 11.10 -2.21
N CYS A 222 11.24 10.04 -2.90
CA CYS A 222 10.05 9.26 -2.56
C CYS A 222 10.34 7.76 -2.68
N VAL A 223 9.90 6.99 -1.70
CA VAL A 223 9.94 5.52 -1.70
C VAL A 223 8.53 5.02 -1.45
N SER A 224 8.01 4.13 -2.28
CA SER A 224 6.77 3.41 -2.05
C SER A 224 7.02 1.93 -1.84
N GLY A 225 6.06 1.26 -1.21
CA GLY A 225 6.22 -0.12 -0.75
C GLY A 225 5.20 -1.11 -1.29
N LEU A 226 5.41 -2.38 -0.96
CA LEU A 226 4.45 -3.44 -1.20
C LEU A 226 3.28 -3.32 -0.23
N VAL A 227 2.06 -3.33 -0.75
CA VAL A 227 0.82 -3.31 0.05
C VAL A 227 0.12 -4.64 -0.14
N ALA A 228 0.57 -5.64 0.62
CA ALA A 228 0.02 -6.98 0.58
C ALA A 228 -1.35 -7.05 1.27
N SER A 229 -2.18 -8.00 0.87
CA SER A 229 -3.46 -8.25 1.51
C SER A 229 -3.24 -8.84 2.90
N GLY A 230 -3.70 -8.19 3.96
CA GLY A 230 -3.59 -8.70 5.33
C GLY A 230 -4.69 -9.68 5.73
N GLU A 231 -5.76 -9.74 4.94
CA GLU A 231 -6.95 -10.56 5.22
C GLU A 231 -7.70 -10.85 3.91
N LEU A 232 -8.04 -12.13 3.69
CA LEU A 232 -8.80 -12.60 2.52
C LEU A 232 -9.93 -13.55 2.96
N ARG A 233 -10.84 -13.04 3.79
CA ARG A 233 -11.91 -13.82 4.43
C ARG A 233 -13.23 -13.78 3.68
N THR A 234 -13.50 -12.69 2.96
CA THR A 234 -14.76 -12.51 2.23
C THR A 234 -14.56 -12.60 0.72
N PRO A 235 -15.62 -12.93 -0.04
CA PRO A 235 -15.59 -12.86 -1.50
C PRO A 235 -15.12 -11.51 -2.03
N ALA A 236 -15.54 -10.40 -1.40
CA ALA A 236 -15.15 -9.05 -1.82
C ALA A 236 -13.63 -8.81 -1.67
N GLN A 237 -13.05 -9.24 -0.54
CA GLN A 237 -11.61 -9.15 -0.31
C GLN A 237 -10.83 -10.01 -1.31
N ARG A 238 -11.26 -11.26 -1.54
CA ARG A 238 -10.62 -12.18 -2.49
C ARG A 238 -10.68 -11.64 -3.92
N TRP A 239 -11.83 -11.10 -4.34
CA TRP A 239 -11.95 -10.49 -5.66
C TRP A 239 -11.07 -9.26 -5.82
N PHE A 240 -11.01 -8.39 -4.82
CA PHE A 240 -10.19 -7.19 -4.87
C PHE A 240 -8.71 -7.53 -5.00
N ASP A 241 -8.22 -8.49 -4.21
CA ASP A 241 -6.82 -8.95 -4.24
C ASP A 241 -6.39 -9.49 -5.60
N GLU A 242 -7.24 -10.29 -6.28
CA GLU A 242 -6.94 -10.83 -7.61
C GLU A 242 -7.01 -9.76 -8.72
N ARG A 243 -7.69 -8.64 -8.46
CA ARG A 243 -7.85 -7.55 -9.45
C ARG A 243 -6.69 -6.55 -9.42
N VAL A 244 -6.14 -6.27 -8.24
CA VAL A 244 -5.14 -5.21 -8.08
C VAL A 244 -3.74 -5.74 -8.36
N THR A 245 -2.92 -4.93 -9.05
CA THR A 245 -1.55 -5.35 -9.44
C THR A 245 -0.51 -5.05 -8.38
N TRP A 246 -0.76 -4.07 -7.51
CA TRP A 246 0.20 -3.61 -6.50
C TRP A 246 0.32 -4.56 -5.30
N SER A 247 -0.68 -5.40 -5.02
CA SER A 247 -0.65 -6.33 -3.89
C SER A 247 0.38 -7.46 -4.03
N ARG A 248 0.89 -7.67 -5.25
CA ARG A 248 1.89 -8.69 -5.59
C ARG A 248 3.06 -8.16 -6.42
N ASN A 249 3.24 -6.84 -6.49
CA ASN A 249 4.35 -6.26 -7.24
C ASN A 249 5.66 -6.40 -6.45
N LEU A 250 6.49 -7.36 -6.87
CA LEU A 250 7.79 -7.66 -6.25
C LEU A 250 8.98 -7.14 -7.05
N THR A 251 8.75 -6.33 -8.09
CA THR A 251 9.84 -5.79 -8.91
C THR A 251 10.23 -4.41 -8.39
N PRO A 252 11.42 -4.24 -7.78
CA PRO A 252 11.90 -2.92 -7.43
C PRO A 252 12.17 -2.10 -8.70
N ARG A 253 11.86 -0.81 -8.64
CA ARG A 253 12.04 0.09 -9.79
C ARG A 253 12.41 1.48 -9.32
N VAL A 254 13.28 2.14 -10.08
CA VAL A 254 13.61 3.56 -9.89
C VAL A 254 13.09 4.36 -11.07
N PHE A 255 12.15 5.26 -10.80
CA PHE A 255 11.52 6.11 -11.79
C PHE A 255 12.17 7.49 -11.81
N ARG A 256 12.84 7.82 -12.92
CA ARG A 256 13.47 9.12 -13.17
C ARG A 256 12.95 9.71 -14.46
N LEU A 257 12.62 10.99 -14.47
CA LEU A 257 12.20 11.66 -15.70
C LEU A 257 13.32 11.69 -16.76
N ALA A 258 14.59 11.78 -16.31
CA ALA A 258 15.78 11.75 -17.17
C ALA A 258 16.09 10.37 -17.77
N SER A 259 15.49 9.30 -17.25
CA SER A 259 15.71 7.93 -17.72
C SER A 259 14.36 7.19 -17.79
N PRO A 260 13.49 7.56 -18.75
CA PRO A 260 12.16 7.01 -18.84
C PRO A 260 12.19 5.50 -19.17
N PRO A 261 11.43 4.66 -18.46
CA PRO A 261 11.38 3.23 -18.72
C PRO A 261 10.77 2.91 -20.09
N ALA A 262 11.47 2.10 -20.88
CA ALA A 262 11.07 1.73 -22.24
C ALA A 262 9.77 0.90 -22.29
N ASP A 263 9.50 0.11 -21.24
CA ASP A 263 8.32 -0.74 -21.11
C ASP A 263 7.06 0.02 -20.66
N ARG A 264 7.16 1.35 -20.42
CA ARG A 264 6.05 2.19 -19.94
C ARG A 264 5.81 3.39 -20.86
N PRO A 265 5.09 3.21 -21.97
CA PRO A 265 4.89 4.27 -22.97
C PRO A 265 4.13 5.50 -22.45
N LEU A 266 3.36 5.34 -21.35
CA LEU A 266 2.62 6.41 -20.70
C LEU A 266 3.42 7.17 -19.63
N PHE A 267 4.64 6.75 -19.30
CA PHE A 267 5.47 7.39 -18.27
C PHE A 267 5.65 8.90 -18.54
N PRO A 268 5.42 9.82 -17.59
CA PRO A 268 5.24 9.59 -16.15
C PRO A 268 3.77 9.52 -15.67
N PHE A 269 2.82 9.23 -16.56
CA PHE A 269 1.39 9.17 -16.27
C PHE A 269 0.88 7.76 -15.93
N SER A 270 1.76 6.75 -15.94
CA SER A 270 1.46 5.37 -15.52
C SER A 270 1.43 5.24 -13.98
N VAL A 271 0.54 6.00 -13.34
CA VAL A 271 0.59 6.21 -11.88
C VAL A 271 0.35 4.97 -11.03
N GLY A 272 -0.33 3.94 -11.57
CA GLY A 272 -0.51 2.64 -10.89
C GLY A 272 0.81 1.87 -10.69
N ASP A 273 1.89 2.30 -11.37
CA ASP A 273 3.20 1.69 -11.26
C ASP A 273 4.04 2.22 -10.09
N TYR A 274 3.61 3.32 -9.47
CA TYR A 274 4.38 4.03 -8.45
C TYR A 274 4.06 3.58 -7.03
N GLY A 275 3.07 2.70 -6.83
CA GLY A 275 2.60 2.30 -5.51
C GLY A 275 1.26 2.96 -5.15
N THR A 276 0.91 2.94 -3.86
CA THR A 276 -0.37 3.46 -3.35
C THR A 276 -0.17 4.32 -2.11
N GLY A 277 -1.18 5.09 -1.74
CA GLY A 277 -1.19 5.92 -0.54
C GLY A 277 -1.07 5.18 0.81
N ALA A 278 -1.12 3.84 0.82
CA ALA A 278 -1.08 3.02 2.02
C ALA A 278 0.35 2.66 2.52
N SER A 279 1.38 2.82 1.67
CA SER A 279 2.78 2.62 2.06
C SER A 279 3.71 3.44 1.18
N PHE A 280 4.13 4.59 1.69
CA PHE A 280 5.18 5.39 1.07
C PHE A 280 5.84 6.35 2.07
N ALA A 281 7.02 6.83 1.72
CA ALA A 281 7.73 7.83 2.49
C ALA A 281 8.38 8.86 1.56
N VAL A 282 8.43 10.11 2.01
CA VAL A 282 8.94 11.24 1.22
C VAL A 282 9.89 12.06 2.06
N ARG A 283 10.98 12.55 1.48
CA ARG A 283 11.82 13.57 2.11
C ARG A 283 10.96 14.78 2.44
N ARG A 284 10.95 15.19 3.71
CA ARG A 284 10.06 16.24 4.22
C ARG A 284 10.23 17.54 3.46
N ASP A 285 11.46 17.97 3.22
CA ASP A 285 11.75 19.22 2.53
C ASP A 285 11.31 19.20 1.07
N ALA A 286 11.46 18.05 0.39
CA ALA A 286 10.94 17.86 -0.97
C ALA A 286 9.41 17.92 -0.99
N LEU A 287 8.73 17.29 -0.02
CA LEU A 287 7.28 17.33 0.10
C LEU A 287 6.76 18.75 0.33
N LEU A 288 7.44 19.53 1.17
CA LEU A 288 7.14 20.95 1.40
C LEU A 288 7.39 21.80 0.13
N ALA A 289 8.52 21.59 -0.55
CA ALA A 289 8.85 22.29 -1.80
C ALA A 289 7.85 22.00 -2.93
N LEU A 290 7.31 20.78 -2.96
CA LEU A 290 6.24 20.39 -3.89
C LEU A 290 4.87 20.98 -3.54
N GLY A 291 4.75 21.63 -2.37
CA GLY A 291 3.52 22.24 -1.87
C GLY A 291 2.56 21.27 -1.16
N GLY A 292 3.05 20.12 -0.67
CA GLY A 292 2.25 19.11 0.01
C GLY A 292 1.27 18.38 -0.89
N PHE A 293 0.16 17.90 -0.33
CA PHE A 293 -0.96 17.28 -1.04
C PHE A 293 -1.97 18.34 -1.52
N ASP A 294 -2.57 18.12 -2.70
CA ASP A 294 -3.62 19.01 -3.19
C ASP A 294 -4.94 18.72 -2.48
N GLU A 295 -5.37 19.64 -1.61
CA GLU A 295 -6.60 19.51 -0.81
C GLU A 295 -7.89 19.43 -1.64
N ALA A 296 -7.81 19.64 -2.95
CA ALA A 296 -8.94 19.38 -3.86
C ALA A 296 -9.07 17.91 -4.28
N LEU A 297 -8.06 17.09 -4.00
CA LEU A 297 -8.03 15.65 -4.26
C LEU A 297 -8.12 14.85 -2.94
N GLY A 298 -8.46 13.57 -3.08
CA GLY A 298 -8.41 12.60 -2.00
C GLY A 298 -9.74 12.24 -1.34
N VAL A 299 -9.69 11.13 -0.59
CA VAL A 299 -10.83 10.59 0.17
C VAL A 299 -11.34 11.65 1.17
N GLY A 300 -12.65 11.70 1.37
CA GLY A 300 -13.31 12.73 2.19
C GLY A 300 -13.59 14.06 1.45
N THR A 301 -13.15 14.19 0.19
CA THR A 301 -13.56 15.26 -0.72
C THR A 301 -14.54 14.74 -1.78
N VAL A 302 -15.10 15.64 -2.60
CA VAL A 302 -15.99 15.25 -3.71
C VAL A 302 -15.27 14.47 -4.82
N THR A 303 -13.94 14.45 -4.88
CA THR A 303 -13.19 13.66 -5.87
C THR A 303 -12.93 12.23 -5.42
N GLY A 304 -12.98 11.95 -4.12
CA GLY A 304 -12.94 10.59 -3.57
C GLY A 304 -11.61 9.84 -3.72
N GLY A 305 -10.54 10.49 -4.19
CA GLY A 305 -9.22 9.89 -4.40
C GLY A 305 -8.33 10.77 -5.28
N GLY A 306 -7.19 10.21 -5.68
CA GLY A 306 -6.26 10.78 -6.66
C GLY A 306 -5.12 11.60 -6.07
N GLU A 307 -5.01 11.70 -4.75
CA GLU A 307 -4.03 12.52 -4.04
C GLU A 307 -2.62 11.90 -3.99
N ASP A 308 -2.53 10.58 -3.92
CA ASP A 308 -1.27 9.81 -3.92
C ASP A 308 -0.64 9.81 -5.31
N ILE A 309 -1.41 9.44 -6.34
CA ILE A 309 -0.99 9.47 -7.74
C ILE A 309 -0.60 10.87 -8.21
N ASP A 310 -1.23 11.91 -7.65
CA ASP A 310 -0.84 13.30 -7.87
C ASP A 310 0.53 13.61 -7.29
N LEU A 311 0.78 13.20 -6.04
CA LEU A 311 2.06 13.42 -5.39
C LEU A 311 3.18 12.67 -6.11
N PHE A 312 2.99 11.39 -6.42
CA PHE A 312 3.98 10.56 -7.12
C PHE A 312 4.33 11.12 -8.49
N ALA A 313 3.32 11.53 -9.28
CA ALA A 313 3.56 12.19 -10.55
C ALA A 313 4.33 13.50 -10.37
N ARG A 314 4.00 14.32 -9.37
CA ARG A 314 4.72 15.58 -9.08
C ARG A 314 6.17 15.35 -8.64
N VAL A 315 6.45 14.30 -7.88
CA VAL A 315 7.82 13.90 -7.54
C VAL A 315 8.62 13.64 -8.81
N VAL A 316 8.16 12.75 -9.68
CA VAL A 316 8.87 12.42 -10.92
C VAL A 316 8.99 13.65 -11.84
N LEU A 317 7.92 14.44 -11.96
CA LEU A 317 7.90 15.65 -12.79
C LEU A 317 8.81 16.78 -12.27
N SER A 318 9.20 16.74 -11.00
CA SER A 318 10.18 17.68 -10.43
C SER A 318 11.62 17.40 -10.88
N GLY A 319 11.87 16.22 -11.46
CA GLY A 319 13.20 15.74 -11.84
C GLY A 319 13.82 14.81 -10.80
N ALA A 320 13.27 14.75 -9.59
CA ALA A 320 13.67 13.79 -8.56
C ALA A 320 13.21 12.36 -8.87
N ALA A 321 13.80 11.39 -8.17
CA ALA A 321 13.48 9.98 -8.33
C ALA A 321 12.41 9.49 -7.32
N LEU A 322 11.56 8.59 -7.81
CA LEU A 322 10.67 7.76 -7.01
C LEU A 322 11.12 6.31 -7.10
N VAL A 323 11.25 5.63 -5.96
CA VAL A 323 11.60 4.22 -5.88
C VAL A 323 10.38 3.41 -5.45
N VAL A 324 10.12 2.30 -6.14
CA VAL A 324 9.26 1.22 -5.64
C VAL A 324 10.18 0.19 -4.99
N GLU A 325 10.03 -0.02 -3.68
CA GLU A 325 10.80 -0.95 -2.85
C GLU A 325 9.85 -2.00 -2.25
N PRO A 326 9.72 -3.19 -2.87
CA PRO A 326 8.83 -4.24 -2.36
C PRO A 326 9.13 -4.68 -0.92
N SER A 327 10.37 -4.55 -0.46
CA SER A 327 10.76 -4.85 0.93
C SER A 327 10.10 -3.91 1.95
N ALA A 328 9.63 -2.73 1.53
CA ALA A 328 8.84 -1.82 2.36
C ALA A 328 7.40 -2.31 2.45
N LEU A 329 7.23 -3.46 3.10
CA LEU A 329 5.99 -4.21 3.18
C LEU A 329 5.04 -3.65 4.24
N VAL A 330 3.76 -3.60 3.87
CA VAL A 330 2.65 -3.46 4.80
C VAL A 330 1.52 -4.42 4.46
N TRP A 331 0.67 -4.72 5.45
CA TRP A 331 -0.51 -5.57 5.33
C TRP A 331 -1.77 -4.71 5.43
N HIS A 332 -2.60 -4.71 4.40
CA HIS A 332 -3.79 -3.87 4.32
C HIS A 332 -5.08 -4.67 4.49
N ARG A 333 -6.02 -4.16 5.29
CA ARG A 333 -7.36 -4.74 5.42
C ARG A 333 -8.25 -4.22 4.29
N HIS A 334 -8.51 -5.07 3.30
CA HIS A 334 -9.46 -4.71 2.23
C HIS A 334 -10.89 -4.64 2.77
N ARG A 335 -11.73 -3.87 2.08
CA ARG A 335 -13.16 -3.74 2.41
C ARG A 335 -13.83 -5.11 2.34
N ALA A 336 -14.58 -5.45 3.39
CA ALA A 336 -15.17 -6.77 3.56
C ALA A 336 -16.45 -6.98 2.74
N ASP A 337 -17.16 -5.91 2.40
CA ASP A 337 -18.44 -5.94 1.69
C ASP A 337 -18.42 -5.21 0.32
N VAL A 338 -19.36 -5.58 -0.54
CA VAL A 338 -19.43 -5.07 -1.92
C VAL A 338 -19.85 -3.61 -1.98
N ALA A 339 -20.66 -3.12 -1.04
CA ALA A 339 -21.11 -1.73 -1.04
C ALA A 339 -19.94 -0.77 -0.75
N ALA A 340 -19.09 -1.11 0.22
CA ALA A 340 -17.86 -0.41 0.52
C ALA A 340 -16.87 -0.49 -0.65
N LEU A 341 -16.70 -1.67 -1.26
CA LEU A 341 -15.85 -1.85 -2.44
C LEU A 341 -16.33 -1.04 -3.65
N ARG A 342 -17.65 -0.96 -3.88
CA ARG A 342 -18.25 -0.12 -4.93
C ARG A 342 -18.00 1.36 -4.67
N THR A 343 -18.13 1.79 -3.42
CA THR A 343 -17.82 3.18 -3.01
C THR A 343 -16.36 3.52 -3.28
N GLN A 344 -15.45 2.60 -2.95
CA GLN A 344 -14.02 2.72 -3.25
C GLN A 344 -13.75 2.79 -4.75
N ALA A 345 -14.36 1.92 -5.57
CA ALA A 345 -14.20 1.93 -7.02
C ALA A 345 -14.73 3.23 -7.67
N VAL A 346 -15.83 3.79 -7.16
CA VAL A 346 -16.31 5.12 -7.58
C VAL A 346 -15.27 6.18 -7.23
N GLY A 347 -14.70 6.12 -6.02
CA GLY A 347 -13.63 7.03 -5.57
C GLY A 347 -12.39 6.98 -6.45
N TYR A 348 -11.92 5.77 -6.81
CA TYR A 348 -10.79 5.57 -7.72
C TYR A 348 -11.08 6.17 -9.10
N GLY A 349 -12.24 5.87 -9.68
CA GLY A 349 -12.63 6.43 -10.98
C GLY A 349 -12.71 7.97 -10.94
N THR A 350 -13.43 8.55 -9.97
CA THR A 350 -13.56 10.01 -9.88
C THR A 350 -12.23 10.69 -9.55
N GLY A 351 -11.38 10.06 -8.74
CA GLY A 351 -10.05 10.54 -8.38
C GLY A 351 -9.11 10.55 -9.59
N LEU A 352 -9.09 9.47 -10.38
CA LEU A 352 -8.34 9.40 -11.63
C LEU A 352 -8.79 10.50 -12.61
N GLY A 353 -10.10 10.66 -12.80
CA GLY A 353 -10.64 11.72 -13.66
C GLY A 353 -10.29 13.14 -13.18
N ALA A 354 -10.30 13.36 -11.86
CA ALA A 354 -9.90 14.63 -11.26
C ALA A 354 -8.40 14.92 -11.45
N TRP A 355 -7.55 13.91 -11.24
CA TRP A 355 -6.11 14.02 -11.47
C TRP A 355 -5.76 14.25 -12.95
N LEU A 356 -6.41 13.53 -13.88
CA LEU A 356 -6.26 13.77 -15.32
C LEU A 356 -6.65 15.20 -15.68
N THR A 357 -7.74 15.72 -15.11
CA THR A 357 -8.17 17.11 -15.30
C THR A 357 -7.10 18.08 -14.80
N LYS A 358 -6.59 17.89 -13.58
CA LYS A 358 -5.49 18.69 -13.03
C LYS A 358 -4.27 18.68 -13.93
N THR A 359 -3.93 17.52 -14.47
CA THR A 359 -2.79 17.31 -15.37
C THR A 359 -2.98 18.03 -16.71
N ALA A 360 -4.20 18.00 -17.27
CA ALA A 360 -4.53 18.66 -18.52
C ALA A 360 -4.58 20.19 -18.41
N LEU A 361 -4.88 20.74 -17.22
CA LEU A 361 -4.91 22.18 -16.98
C LEU A 361 -3.52 22.84 -16.94
N ARG A 362 -2.43 22.07 -17.02
CA ARG A 362 -1.05 22.57 -17.01
C ARG A 362 -0.41 22.35 -18.39
N PRO A 363 0.04 23.42 -19.10
CA PRO A 363 0.57 23.29 -20.46
C PRO A 363 1.72 22.29 -20.61
N ARG A 364 2.66 22.27 -19.65
CA ARG A 364 3.81 21.37 -19.66
C ARG A 364 3.39 19.90 -19.63
N THR A 365 2.51 19.52 -18.71
CA THR A 365 2.06 18.13 -18.57
C THR A 365 1.09 17.74 -19.67
N LEU A 366 0.24 18.65 -20.15
CA LEU A 366 -0.60 18.42 -21.32
C LEU A 366 0.24 18.14 -22.57
N GLY A 367 1.26 18.95 -22.84
CA GLY A 367 2.19 18.72 -23.95
C GLY A 367 2.88 17.36 -23.85
N MET A 368 3.38 16.99 -22.67
CA MET A 368 3.98 15.66 -22.45
C MET A 368 3.00 14.51 -22.71
N ALA A 369 1.75 14.65 -22.29
CA ALA A 369 0.71 13.64 -22.50
C ALA A 369 0.35 13.49 -23.99
N LEU A 370 0.21 14.60 -24.71
CA LEU A 370 -0.08 14.60 -26.15
C LEU A 370 1.03 13.92 -26.96
N VAL A 371 2.30 14.19 -26.64
CA VAL A 371 3.45 13.54 -27.30
C VAL A 371 3.46 12.02 -27.08
N ARG A 372 2.97 11.55 -25.93
CA ARG A 372 2.98 10.13 -25.54
C ARG A 372 1.73 9.36 -25.95
N ALA A 373 0.64 10.06 -26.28
CA ALA A 373 -0.63 9.46 -26.64
C ALA A 373 -0.54 8.45 -27.82
N PRO A 374 0.22 8.70 -28.91
CA PRO A 374 0.35 7.73 -30.00
C PRO A 374 1.02 6.42 -29.56
N GLY A 375 2.08 6.51 -28.74
CA GLY A 375 2.79 5.34 -28.21
C GLY A 375 1.91 4.52 -27.26
N ALA A 376 1.10 5.20 -26.45
CA ALA A 376 0.12 4.57 -25.58
C ALA A 376 -0.99 3.86 -26.36
N LEU A 377 -1.52 4.51 -27.40
CA LEU A 377 -2.55 3.93 -28.27
C LEU A 377 -2.00 2.70 -29.02
N ARG A 378 -0.77 2.78 -29.53
CA ARG A 378 -0.10 1.63 -30.16
C ARG A 378 0.08 0.47 -29.17
N HIS A 379 0.48 0.75 -27.93
CA HIS A 379 0.63 -0.27 -26.90
C HIS A 379 -0.70 -0.92 -26.49
N LEU A 380 -1.80 -0.15 -26.46
CA LEU A 380 -3.14 -0.67 -26.22
C LEU A 380 -3.66 -1.53 -27.39
N LEU A 381 -3.34 -1.17 -28.63
CA LEU A 381 -3.81 -1.86 -29.84
C LEU A 381 -3.00 -3.11 -30.21
N VAL A 382 -1.68 -3.06 -30.04
CA VAL A 382 -0.76 -4.16 -30.41
C VAL A 382 -0.57 -5.14 -29.24
N GLY A 383 -1.05 -4.78 -28.05
CA GLY A 383 -0.65 -5.43 -26.80
C GLY A 383 0.82 -5.13 -26.48
N PRO A 384 1.30 -5.49 -25.28
CA PRO A 384 2.73 -5.43 -25.00
C PRO A 384 3.46 -6.25 -26.06
N ALA A 385 4.48 -5.67 -26.72
CA ALA A 385 5.52 -6.49 -27.33
C ALA A 385 5.99 -7.46 -26.25
N ALA A 386 6.09 -8.76 -26.59
CA ALA A 386 6.49 -9.81 -25.66
C ALA A 386 7.57 -9.28 -24.69
N PRO A 387 7.41 -9.46 -23.37
CA PRO A 387 8.28 -8.83 -22.39
C PRO A 387 9.73 -9.21 -22.70
N ALA A 388 10.50 -8.24 -23.21
CA ALA A 388 11.93 -8.32 -23.16
C ALA A 388 12.27 -8.18 -21.68
N VAL A 389 12.79 -9.28 -21.12
CA VAL A 389 12.91 -9.62 -19.70
C VAL A 389 11.69 -10.36 -19.13
N VAL A 390 11.69 -11.67 -19.39
CA VAL A 390 11.38 -12.68 -18.36
C VAL A 390 12.28 -12.38 -17.16
N GLY A 391 11.80 -11.54 -16.25
CA GLY A 391 12.17 -11.57 -14.85
C GLY A 391 11.13 -12.43 -14.17
N ALA A 392 11.55 -13.49 -13.49
CA ALA A 392 10.72 -14.56 -12.94
C ALA A 392 9.78 -14.12 -11.80
N GLY A 393 8.88 -13.20 -12.07
CA GLY A 393 7.69 -12.90 -11.28
C GLY A 393 6.55 -12.78 -12.26
N GLY A 394 6.04 -13.93 -12.70
CA GLY A 394 4.90 -13.97 -13.62
C GLY A 394 3.79 -13.09 -13.06
N ALA A 395 3.24 -12.19 -13.88
CA ALA A 395 1.93 -11.63 -13.59
C ALA A 395 1.04 -12.84 -13.28
N ALA A 396 0.63 -12.98 -12.02
CA ALA A 396 -0.21 -14.09 -11.62
C ALA A 396 -1.38 -14.10 -12.61
N ARG A 397 -1.54 -15.20 -13.37
CA ARG A 397 -2.76 -15.38 -14.15
C ARG A 397 -3.89 -15.20 -13.16
N PRO A 398 -4.90 -14.35 -13.44
CA PRO A 398 -6.01 -14.15 -12.52
C PRO A 398 -6.53 -15.53 -12.14
N VAL A 399 -6.36 -15.90 -10.87
CA VAL A 399 -6.91 -17.14 -10.36
C VAL A 399 -8.41 -16.90 -10.38
N ALA A 400 -9.15 -17.77 -11.07
CA ALA A 400 -10.60 -17.67 -11.06
C ALA A 400 -11.04 -17.68 -9.59
N VAL A 401 -11.52 -16.55 -9.10
CA VAL A 401 -12.12 -16.47 -7.77
C VAL A 401 -13.24 -17.52 -7.79
N PRO A 402 -13.22 -18.52 -6.89
CA PRO A 402 -14.31 -19.47 -6.81
C PRO A 402 -15.61 -18.68 -6.78
N ALA A 403 -16.60 -19.07 -7.60
CA ALA A 403 -17.89 -18.40 -7.55
C ALA A 403 -18.33 -18.36 -6.09
N ALA A 404 -18.73 -17.19 -5.59
CA ALA A 404 -19.13 -17.04 -4.19
C ALA A 404 -20.36 -17.90 -3.85
N GLY A 405 -20.94 -18.59 -4.84
CA GLY A 405 -22.25 -19.24 -4.76
C GLY A 405 -23.39 -18.23 -4.83
N ASP A 406 -23.08 -16.94 -4.96
CA ASP A 406 -24.04 -15.84 -4.93
C ASP A 406 -24.05 -15.07 -6.26
N ALA A 407 -25.09 -15.31 -7.06
CA ALA A 407 -25.29 -14.64 -8.33
C ALA A 407 -25.47 -13.11 -8.20
N ALA A 408 -25.85 -12.59 -7.01
CA ALA A 408 -25.90 -11.15 -6.77
C ALA A 408 -24.49 -10.57 -6.67
N PHE A 409 -23.61 -11.19 -5.89
CA PHE A 409 -22.19 -10.82 -5.79
C PHE A 409 -21.52 -10.80 -7.18
N ASP A 410 -21.69 -11.86 -7.96
CA ASP A 410 -21.06 -11.98 -9.28
C ASP A 410 -21.52 -10.86 -10.25
N ARG A 411 -22.81 -10.50 -10.22
CA ARG A 411 -23.35 -9.38 -11.02
C ARG A 411 -22.78 -8.04 -10.57
N GLU A 412 -22.69 -7.79 -9.26
CA GLU A 412 -22.18 -6.52 -8.74
C GLU A 412 -20.70 -6.34 -9.07
N VAL A 413 -19.91 -7.39 -8.89
CA VAL A 413 -18.48 -7.42 -9.19
C VAL A 413 -18.21 -7.22 -10.69
N ALA A 414 -18.98 -7.86 -11.57
CA ALA A 414 -18.88 -7.63 -13.02
C ALA A 414 -19.15 -6.17 -13.40
N ALA A 415 -20.03 -5.48 -12.66
CA ALA A 415 -20.36 -4.08 -12.90
C ALA A 415 -19.29 -3.09 -12.40
N VAL A 416 -18.41 -3.47 -11.46
CA VAL A 416 -17.44 -2.57 -10.81
C VAL A 416 -16.56 -1.83 -11.84
N ARG A 417 -16.04 -2.53 -12.85
CA ARG A 417 -15.21 -1.92 -13.90
C ARG A 417 -15.97 -0.85 -14.68
N GLY A 418 -17.23 -1.11 -15.03
CA GLY A 418 -18.08 -0.14 -15.73
C GLY A 418 -18.50 1.04 -14.84
N VAL A 419 -18.60 0.84 -13.53
CA VAL A 419 -18.86 1.92 -12.56
C VAL A 419 -17.65 2.85 -12.47
N GLU A 420 -16.45 2.30 -12.33
CA GLU A 420 -15.20 3.06 -12.26
C GLU A 420 -14.96 3.88 -13.52
N LEU A 421 -15.08 3.27 -14.71
CA LEU A 421 -14.90 3.97 -15.99
C LEU A 421 -15.89 5.14 -16.15
N ARG A 422 -17.16 4.95 -15.79
CA ARG A 422 -18.16 6.03 -15.82
C ARG A 422 -17.86 7.13 -14.78
N ALA A 423 -17.26 6.77 -13.66
CA ALA A 423 -16.86 7.71 -12.63
C ALA A 423 -15.71 8.63 -13.10
N VAL A 424 -14.78 8.15 -13.93
CA VAL A 424 -13.70 8.98 -14.52
C VAL A 424 -14.25 10.25 -15.17
N LEU A 425 -15.31 10.15 -15.97
CA LEU A 425 -15.92 11.31 -16.63
C LEU A 425 -16.46 12.35 -15.64
N ARG A 426 -16.97 11.89 -14.49
CA ARG A 426 -17.47 12.77 -13.42
C ARG A 426 -16.35 13.50 -12.68
N GLY A 427 -15.11 13.01 -12.78
CA GLY A 427 -13.93 13.58 -12.12
C GLY A 427 -13.66 15.04 -12.53
N VAL A 428 -13.94 15.42 -13.78
CA VAL A 428 -13.72 16.79 -14.29
C VAL A 428 -14.51 17.83 -13.50
N GLY A 429 -15.84 17.67 -13.46
CA GLY A 429 -16.72 18.59 -12.75
C GLY A 429 -16.50 18.56 -11.23
N ARG A 430 -16.21 17.37 -10.67
CA ARG A 430 -15.90 17.21 -9.25
C ARG A 430 -14.62 17.93 -8.85
N TYR A 431 -13.58 17.87 -9.69
CA TYR A 431 -12.34 18.59 -9.44
C TYR A 431 -12.54 20.11 -9.45
N ALA A 432 -13.26 20.64 -10.45
CA ALA A 432 -13.58 22.07 -10.52
C ALA A 432 -14.33 22.55 -9.27
N ARG A 433 -15.36 21.80 -8.85
CA ARG A 433 -16.12 22.08 -7.62
C ARG A 433 -15.22 22.03 -6.38
N SER A 434 -14.38 21.00 -6.25
CA SER A 434 -13.47 20.83 -5.13
C SER A 434 -12.47 22.00 -5.03
N ARG A 435 -11.87 22.41 -6.15
CA ARG A 435 -10.96 23.57 -6.21
C ARG A 435 -11.64 24.87 -5.83
N TRP A 436 -12.90 25.08 -6.23
CA TRP A 436 -13.67 26.25 -5.81
C TRP A 436 -13.87 26.26 -4.29
N THR A 437 -14.27 25.13 -3.69
CA THR A 437 -14.43 25.00 -2.23
C THR A 437 -13.11 25.22 -1.48
N VAL A 438 -11.98 24.73 -1.99
CA VAL A 438 -10.66 24.99 -1.40
C VAL A 438 -10.32 26.48 -1.46
N ARG A 439 -10.48 27.12 -2.62
CA ARG A 439 -10.21 28.57 -2.80
C ARG A 439 -11.07 29.43 -1.87
N ALA A 440 -12.36 29.12 -1.75
CA ALA A 440 -13.28 29.84 -0.87
C ALA A 440 -12.83 29.76 0.60
N ARG A 441 -12.42 28.56 1.07
CA ARG A 441 -11.88 28.36 2.41
C ARG A 441 -10.57 29.13 2.64
N THR A 442 -9.64 29.07 1.68
CA THR A 442 -8.36 29.82 1.78
C THR A 442 -8.59 31.33 1.83
N ALA A 443 -9.55 31.85 1.05
CA ALA A 443 -9.90 33.26 1.07
C ALA A 443 -10.51 33.68 2.42
N ALA A 444 -11.38 32.84 3.01
CA ALA A 444 -11.96 33.10 4.32
C ALA A 444 -10.90 33.15 5.43
N ARG A 445 -9.89 32.27 5.41
CA ARG A 445 -8.76 32.28 6.37
C ARG A 445 -7.83 33.50 6.27
N ARG A 446 -7.84 34.21 5.14
CA ARG A 446 -6.96 35.38 4.88
C ARG A 446 -7.61 36.73 5.20
N ARG A 447 -8.91 36.77 5.50
CA ARG A 447 -9.54 38.02 5.93
C ARG A 447 -9.09 38.34 7.36
N PRO A 448 -8.50 39.52 7.63
CA PRO A 448 -8.15 39.91 8.99
C PRO A 448 -9.43 39.99 9.84
N SER A 449 -9.35 39.45 11.04
CA SER A 449 -10.39 39.45 12.07
C SER A 449 -10.74 40.86 12.53
#